data_AF-A0A972RVR5-F1
#
_entry.id   AF-A0A972RVR5-F1
#
_cell.length_a   1.000
_cell.length_b   1.000
_cell.length_c   1.000
_cell.angle_alpha   90.00
_cell.angle_beta   90.00
_cell.angle_gamma   90.00
#
_symmetry.space_group_name_H-M   'P 1'
#
loop_
_entity.id
_entity.type
_entity.pdbx_description
1 polymer ?
#
loop_
_entity_poly.entity_id
_entity_poly.type
_entity_poly.pdbx_seq_one_letter_code
_entity_poly.pdbx_strand_id
1 'polypeptide(L)'
;MTVFQPQVLYLALALFAIGLFLGIAIGWFSRGSAKASSPTPSGSDEGAEPAPEHGLLVQWDRDGVHGIRVRWNGKVYPRSWDLPEKVQIEFQRMLHRLIQWFDQPEPKAKAAAPQSRARPARPTTSASTMEEAANAVRVYAEIDSILQDLLQRAQMQRRVHVRFLPQQMQVVFYVDSQAYTALEQIPDKRVRLLIREAVRRWERSH
;
A
#
# COMPACT_ATOMS: atom_id res chain seq x y z
N MET A 1 33.25 -16.96 53.89
CA MET A 1 31.90 -17.56 53.83
C MET A 1 30.99 -16.58 53.11
N THR A 2 30.68 -16.81 51.84
CA THR A 2 29.78 -15.96 51.05
C THR A 2 28.34 -16.27 51.44
N VAL A 3 27.64 -15.29 52.00
CA VAL A 3 26.22 -15.41 52.37
C VAL A 3 25.40 -15.40 51.09
N PHE A 4 24.89 -16.56 50.69
CA PHE A 4 24.04 -16.70 49.51
C PHE A 4 22.70 -16.04 49.79
N GLN A 5 22.37 -14.95 49.08
CA GLN A 5 21.09 -14.27 49.27
C GLN A 5 19.99 -15.00 48.50
N PRO A 6 18.96 -15.54 49.19
CA PRO A 6 17.90 -16.31 48.54
C PRO A 6 17.08 -15.48 47.52
N GLN A 7 17.09 -14.16 47.65
CA GLN A 7 16.41 -13.24 46.71
C GLN A 7 16.96 -13.32 45.28
N VAL A 8 18.27 -13.49 45.13
CA VAL A 8 18.91 -13.61 43.81
C VAL A 8 18.47 -14.89 43.10
N LEU A 9 18.28 -15.97 43.87
CA LEU A 9 17.81 -17.25 43.34
C LEU A 9 16.36 -17.16 42.85
N TYR A 10 15.48 -16.50 43.60
CA TYR A 10 14.08 -16.29 43.18
C TYR A 10 13.97 -15.43 41.93
N LEU A 11 14.79 -14.37 41.82
CA LEU A 11 14.81 -13.52 40.62
C LEU A 11 15.26 -14.29 39.39
N ALA A 12 16.32 -15.11 39.52
CA ALA A 12 16.82 -15.94 38.42
C ALA A 12 15.78 -16.96 37.93
N LEU A 13 15.07 -17.61 38.87
CA LEU A 13 13.98 -18.54 38.57
C LEU A 13 12.80 -17.84 37.86
N ALA A 14 12.43 -16.64 38.30
CA ALA A 14 11.34 -15.87 37.68
C ALA A 14 11.68 -15.47 36.23
N LEU A 15 12.90 -14.97 35.98
CA LEU A 15 13.35 -14.61 34.65
C LEU A 15 13.42 -15.83 33.71
N PHE A 16 13.89 -16.97 34.22
CA PHE A 16 13.92 -18.21 33.46
C PHE A 16 12.50 -18.67 33.05
N ALA A 17 11.55 -18.62 33.97
CA ALA A 17 10.16 -18.97 33.69
C ALA A 17 9.55 -18.04 32.61
N ILE A 18 9.75 -16.72 32.71
CA ILE A 18 9.26 -15.76 31.72
C ILE A 18 9.86 -16.04 30.33
N GLY A 19 11.17 -16.27 30.25
CA GLY A 19 11.84 -16.62 29.00
C GLY A 19 11.30 -17.90 28.37
N LEU A 20 11.02 -18.91 29.19
CA LEU A 20 10.45 -20.19 28.74
C LEU A 20 9.01 -20.01 28.22
N PHE A 21 8.18 -19.22 28.89
CA PHE A 21 6.83 -18.90 28.42
C PHE A 21 6.84 -18.10 27.12
N LEU A 22 7.73 -17.10 26.98
CA LEU A 22 7.87 -16.35 25.73
C LEU A 22 8.33 -17.26 24.58
N GLY A 23 9.30 -18.14 24.83
CA GLY A 23 9.79 -19.09 23.83
C GLY A 23 8.69 -20.02 23.32
N ILE A 24 7.85 -20.55 24.22
CA ILE A 24 6.72 -21.42 23.86
C ILE A 24 5.65 -20.63 23.09
N ALA A 25 5.32 -19.41 23.51
CA ALA A 25 4.34 -18.57 22.83
C ALA A 25 4.76 -18.24 21.38
N ILE A 26 6.03 -17.90 21.16
CA ILE A 26 6.59 -17.65 19.82
C ILE A 26 6.63 -18.95 18.98
N GLY A 27 6.94 -20.08 19.60
CA GLY A 27 6.91 -21.40 18.95
C GLY A 27 5.51 -21.82 18.49
N TRP A 28 4.47 -21.48 19.25
CA TRP A 28 3.08 -21.75 18.87
C TRP A 28 2.59 -20.83 17.75
N PHE A 29 2.94 -19.55 17.78
CA PHE A 29 2.56 -18.62 16.72
C PHE A 29 3.22 -18.96 15.38
N SER A 30 4.44 -19.49 15.38
CA SER A 30 5.11 -19.93 14.15
C SER A 30 4.62 -21.29 13.62
N ARG A 31 3.97 -22.13 14.44
CA ARG A 31 3.40 -23.42 14.02
C ARG A 31 1.99 -23.34 13.43
N GLY A 32 1.32 -22.18 13.51
CA GLY A 32 -0.07 -22.00 13.08
C GLY A 32 -0.35 -21.96 11.57
N SER A 33 0.67 -22.10 10.70
CA SER A 33 0.47 -22.08 9.24
C SER A 33 1.04 -23.31 8.51
N ALA A 34 1.15 -24.44 9.20
CA ALA A 34 1.21 -25.75 8.54
C ALA A 34 -0.23 -26.29 8.46
N LYS A 35 -0.93 -25.90 7.39
CA LYS A 35 -2.22 -26.46 7.00
C LYS A 35 -2.06 -27.99 6.96
N ALA A 36 -2.78 -28.67 7.84
CA ALA A 36 -2.82 -30.12 7.89
C ALA A 36 -3.23 -30.66 6.51
N SER A 37 -2.29 -31.32 5.85
CA SER A 37 -2.56 -32.18 4.71
C SER A 37 -3.33 -33.38 5.23
N SER A 38 -4.66 -33.34 5.15
CA SER A 38 -5.47 -34.54 5.28
C SER A 38 -5.02 -35.55 4.20
N PRO A 39 -4.77 -36.83 4.55
CA PRO A 39 -4.56 -37.86 3.54
C PRO A 39 -5.92 -38.16 2.89
N THR A 40 -6.18 -37.52 1.75
CA THR A 40 -7.32 -37.89 0.90
C THR A 40 -7.02 -39.24 0.25
N PRO A 41 -7.90 -40.25 0.39
CA PRO A 41 -7.70 -41.54 -0.23
C PRO A 41 -7.71 -41.42 -1.74
N SER A 42 -6.64 -41.94 -2.32
CA SER A 42 -6.47 -42.27 -3.74
C SER A 42 -7.72 -42.95 -4.30
N GLY A 43 -8.37 -42.29 -5.25
CA GLY A 43 -9.54 -42.80 -5.95
C GLY A 43 -9.82 -41.99 -7.22
N SER A 44 -9.17 -42.42 -8.31
CA SER A 44 -9.68 -42.39 -9.69
C SER A 44 -9.86 -41.04 -10.39
N ASP A 45 -8.92 -40.79 -11.32
CA ASP A 45 -9.15 -40.31 -12.69
C ASP A 45 -10.30 -39.32 -12.94
N GLU A 46 -10.05 -38.01 -12.80
CA GLU A 46 -10.58 -37.03 -13.76
C GLU A 46 -9.89 -35.66 -13.63
N GLY A 47 -9.21 -35.25 -14.71
CA GLY A 47 -8.69 -33.89 -14.89
C GLY A 47 -7.30 -33.66 -14.31
N ALA A 48 -6.26 -34.14 -14.99
CA ALA A 48 -4.91 -33.67 -14.77
C ALA A 48 -4.88 -32.13 -14.92
N GLU A 49 -4.88 -31.43 -13.78
CA GLU A 49 -4.62 -29.99 -13.72
C GLU A 49 -3.25 -29.78 -14.40
N PRO A 50 -3.19 -29.05 -15.52
CA PRO A 50 -1.97 -28.94 -16.30
C PRO A 50 -0.86 -28.43 -15.39
N ALA A 51 0.29 -29.10 -15.43
CA ALA A 51 1.47 -28.73 -14.68
C ALA A 51 1.64 -27.20 -14.77
N PRO A 52 1.75 -26.48 -13.64
CA PRO A 52 1.66 -25.03 -13.63
C PRO A 52 2.71 -24.49 -14.58
N GLU A 53 2.25 -23.90 -15.68
CA GLU A 53 3.11 -23.30 -16.67
C GLU A 53 3.99 -22.27 -15.98
N HIS A 54 5.26 -22.25 -16.36
CA HIS A 54 6.28 -21.33 -15.84
C HIS A 54 5.81 -19.89 -16.03
N GLY A 55 5.18 -19.33 -15.02
CA GLY A 55 4.46 -18.07 -15.11
C GLY A 55 4.56 -17.28 -13.82
N LEU A 56 4.87 -16.00 -13.95
CA LEU A 56 4.78 -15.04 -12.88
C LEU A 56 3.32 -14.59 -12.75
N LEU A 57 2.67 -14.93 -11.64
CA LEU A 57 1.31 -14.50 -11.37
C LEU A 57 1.33 -13.44 -10.29
N VAL A 58 0.95 -12.22 -10.67
CA VAL A 58 0.83 -11.08 -9.76
C VAL A 58 -0.60 -11.05 -9.26
N GLN A 59 -0.82 -11.38 -7.99
CA GLN A 59 -2.14 -11.39 -7.38
C GLN A 59 -2.26 -10.20 -6.40
N TRP A 60 -3.25 -9.35 -6.66
CA TRP A 60 -3.65 -8.34 -5.69
C TRP A 60 -4.41 -9.02 -4.56
N ASP A 61 -3.92 -8.81 -3.34
CA ASP A 61 -4.61 -9.27 -2.14
C ASP A 61 -5.83 -8.38 -1.89
N ARG A 62 -7.02 -8.97 -1.89
CA ARG A 62 -8.29 -8.23 -1.72
C ARG A 62 -8.43 -7.62 -0.33
N ASP A 63 -7.73 -8.17 0.65
CA ASP A 63 -7.85 -7.73 2.03
C ASP A 63 -7.11 -6.40 2.29
N GLY A 64 -6.33 -5.91 1.32
CA GLY A 64 -5.66 -4.60 1.37
C GLY A 64 -4.54 -4.49 2.41
N VAL A 65 -4.39 -5.45 3.31
CA VAL A 65 -3.41 -5.42 4.42
C VAL A 65 -1.99 -5.74 3.95
N HIS A 66 -1.82 -6.60 2.94
CA HIS A 66 -0.50 -7.17 2.61
C HIS A 66 0.05 -6.82 1.21
N GLY A 67 -0.59 -5.92 0.46
CA GLY A 67 -0.06 -5.46 -0.82
C GLY A 67 -0.05 -6.54 -1.92
N ILE A 68 0.78 -6.32 -2.94
CA ILE A 68 0.90 -7.19 -4.11
C ILE A 68 1.67 -8.45 -3.74
N ARG A 69 1.08 -9.64 -3.93
CA ARG A 69 1.76 -10.93 -3.75
C ARG A 69 2.19 -11.49 -5.09
N VAL A 70 3.38 -12.07 -5.12
CA VAL A 70 3.96 -12.65 -6.34
C VAL A 70 3.98 -14.17 -6.22
N ARG A 71 3.34 -14.87 -7.15
CA ARG A 71 3.42 -16.33 -7.26
C ARG A 71 4.38 -16.69 -8.40
N TRP A 72 5.39 -17.49 -8.09
CA TRP A 72 6.38 -17.97 -9.06
C TRP A 72 6.65 -19.47 -8.83
N ASN A 73 6.47 -20.29 -9.87
CA ASN A 73 6.60 -21.74 -9.83
C ASN A 73 5.84 -22.37 -8.64
N GLY A 74 4.59 -21.94 -8.44
CA GLY A 74 3.73 -22.41 -7.35
C GLY A 74 4.06 -21.88 -5.95
N LYS A 75 5.21 -21.20 -5.75
CA LYS A 75 5.56 -20.56 -4.47
C LYS A 75 5.04 -19.13 -4.42
N VAL A 76 4.44 -18.76 -3.30
CA VAL A 76 3.93 -17.40 -3.05
C VAL A 76 4.95 -16.63 -2.23
N TYR A 77 5.36 -15.48 -2.74
CA TYR A 77 6.28 -14.54 -2.11
C TYR A 77 5.47 -13.31 -1.65
N PRO A 78 5.47 -12.99 -0.35
CA PRO A 78 4.71 -11.87 0.18
C PRO A 78 5.35 -10.52 -0.18
N ARG A 79 6.66 -10.48 -0.44
CA ARG A 79 7.37 -9.27 -0.89
C ARG A 79 8.21 -9.56 -2.12
N SER A 80 8.43 -8.54 -2.96
CA SER A 80 9.19 -8.65 -4.20
C SER A 80 10.69 -8.96 -3.98
N TRP A 81 11.24 -8.60 -2.83
CA TRP A 81 12.64 -8.90 -2.47
C TRP A 81 12.83 -10.31 -1.89
N ASP A 82 11.75 -11.03 -1.58
CA ASP A 82 11.85 -12.42 -1.12
C ASP A 82 12.05 -13.40 -2.30
N LEU A 83 11.94 -12.92 -3.54
CA LEU A 83 12.17 -13.72 -4.73
C LEU A 83 13.67 -14.06 -4.91
N PRO A 84 14.01 -15.21 -5.52
CA PRO A 84 15.39 -15.50 -5.91
C PRO A 84 15.92 -14.42 -6.86
N GLU A 85 17.20 -14.06 -6.73
CA GLU A 85 17.85 -12.98 -7.49
C GLU A 85 17.60 -13.07 -9.00
N LYS A 86 17.71 -14.27 -9.58
CA LYS A 86 17.43 -14.51 -11.00
C LYS A 86 16.00 -14.10 -11.40
N VAL A 87 15.02 -14.38 -10.53
CA VAL A 87 13.61 -14.06 -10.76
C VAL A 87 13.36 -12.57 -10.54
N GLN A 88 14.06 -11.93 -9.61
CA GLN A 88 13.98 -10.48 -9.41
C GLN A 88 14.38 -9.72 -10.68
N ILE A 89 15.46 -10.16 -11.34
CA ILE A 89 15.93 -9.56 -12.60
C ILE A 89 14.87 -9.70 -13.71
N GLU A 90 14.27 -10.88 -13.85
CA GLU A 90 13.19 -11.09 -14.83
C GLU A 90 11.95 -10.26 -14.51
N PHE A 91 11.57 -10.18 -13.23
CA PHE A 91 10.45 -9.38 -12.78
C PHE A 91 10.67 -7.88 -13.07
N GLN A 92 11.86 -7.36 -12.79
CA GLN A 92 12.22 -5.98 -13.13
C GLN A 92 12.16 -5.73 -14.64
N ARG A 93 12.67 -6.67 -15.44
CA ARG A 93 12.60 -6.57 -16.91
C ARG A 93 11.15 -6.56 -17.41
N MET A 94 10.29 -7.37 -16.81
CA MET A 94 8.86 -7.42 -17.13
C MET A 94 8.16 -6.11 -16.75
N LEU A 95 8.40 -5.59 -15.55
CA LEU A 95 7.87 -4.29 -15.11
C LEU A 95 8.30 -3.16 -16.05
N HIS A 96 9.57 -3.14 -16.47
CA HIS A 96 10.06 -2.11 -17.39
C HIS A 96 9.32 -2.16 -18.75
N ARG A 97 9.07 -3.36 -19.30
CA ARG A 97 8.26 -3.51 -20.52
C ARG A 97 6.81 -3.07 -20.32
N LEU A 98 6.23 -3.38 -19.16
CA LEU A 98 4.86 -2.99 -18.83
C LEU A 98 4.74 -1.47 -18.73
N ILE A 99 5.68 -0.80 -18.06
CA ILE A 99 5.74 0.67 -17.97
C ILE A 99 5.86 1.28 -19.37
N GLN A 100 6.78 0.77 -20.21
CA GLN A 100 6.91 1.22 -21.60
C GLN A 100 5.63 1.02 -22.41
N TRP A 101 4.88 -0.05 -22.16
CA TRP A 101 3.61 -0.29 -22.83
C TRP A 101 2.54 0.71 -22.40
N PHE A 102 2.45 1.06 -21.10
CA PHE A 102 1.55 2.09 -20.61
C PHE A 102 1.92 3.51 -21.06
N ASP A 103 3.21 3.76 -21.33
CA ASP A 103 3.71 5.04 -21.82
C ASP A 103 3.68 5.15 -23.35
N GLN A 104 3.08 4.17 -24.06
CA GLN A 104 2.85 4.33 -25.49
C GLN A 104 1.85 5.48 -25.69
N PRO A 105 2.26 6.59 -26.36
CA PRO A 105 1.32 7.65 -26.67
C PRO A 105 0.23 7.02 -27.54
N GLU A 106 -1.03 7.20 -27.15
CA GLU A 106 -2.16 6.71 -27.95
C GLU A 106 -1.90 7.12 -29.40
N PRO A 107 -1.91 6.18 -30.36
CA PRO A 107 -1.69 6.50 -31.75
C PRO A 107 -2.76 7.51 -32.11
N LYS A 108 -2.36 8.78 -32.24
CA LYS A 108 -3.25 9.89 -32.62
C LYS A 108 -4.01 9.41 -33.83
N ALA A 109 -5.26 9.01 -33.61
CA ALA A 109 -6.11 8.47 -34.64
C ALA A 109 -6.10 9.51 -35.74
N LYS A 110 -5.48 9.14 -36.87
CA LYS A 110 -5.27 10.04 -38.00
C LYS A 110 -6.66 10.42 -38.47
N ALA A 111 -7.11 11.60 -38.03
CA ALA A 111 -8.45 12.09 -38.24
C ALA A 111 -8.73 12.05 -39.75
N ALA A 112 -9.67 11.19 -40.14
CA ALA A 112 -10.24 11.22 -41.46
C ALA A 112 -10.87 12.61 -41.69
N ALA A 113 -10.67 13.15 -42.88
CA ALA A 113 -10.98 14.52 -43.26
C ALA A 113 -12.47 14.90 -43.03
N PRO A 114 -12.77 16.20 -42.83
CA PRO A 114 -14.05 16.66 -42.32
C PRO A 114 -15.10 16.83 -43.44
N GLN A 115 -16.29 16.25 -43.25
CA GLN A 115 -17.49 16.74 -43.93
C GLN A 115 -17.98 18.02 -43.23
N SER A 116 -17.91 19.12 -43.99
CA SER A 116 -18.35 20.46 -43.61
C SER A 116 -19.84 20.47 -43.23
N ARG A 117 -20.11 20.61 -41.94
CA ARG A 117 -21.35 21.20 -41.42
C ARG A 117 -20.96 22.29 -40.43
N ALA A 118 -21.24 23.53 -40.81
CA ALA A 118 -21.08 24.71 -39.96
C ALA A 118 -21.84 24.48 -38.64
N ARG A 119 -21.07 24.32 -37.56
CA ARG A 119 -21.57 24.15 -36.19
C ARG A 119 -21.10 25.35 -35.37
N PRO A 120 -21.96 25.94 -34.52
CA PRO A 120 -21.62 27.16 -33.78
C PRO A 120 -20.35 26.98 -32.95
N ALA A 121 -19.50 28.00 -32.95
CA ALA A 121 -18.24 28.04 -32.22
C ALA A 121 -18.46 27.70 -30.74
N ARG A 122 -17.80 26.65 -30.26
CA ARG A 122 -17.70 26.33 -28.83
C ARG A 122 -16.45 26.99 -28.25
N PRO A 123 -16.52 27.50 -27.01
CA PRO A 123 -15.42 28.21 -26.39
C PRO A 123 -14.23 27.28 -26.13
N THR A 124 -13.07 27.70 -26.61
CA THR A 124 -11.74 27.14 -26.29
C THR A 124 -11.37 27.49 -24.84
N THR A 125 -11.68 26.60 -23.90
CA THR A 125 -11.20 26.68 -22.51
C THR A 125 -10.60 25.33 -22.15
N SER A 126 -9.31 25.12 -22.46
CA SER A 126 -8.66 23.83 -22.18
C SER A 126 -7.22 23.96 -21.67
N ALA A 127 -6.65 25.17 -21.66
CA ALA A 127 -5.29 25.40 -21.16
C ALA A 127 -5.23 25.76 -19.66
N SER A 128 -6.24 26.48 -19.12
CA SER A 128 -6.24 26.88 -17.70
C SER A 128 -6.30 25.71 -16.71
N THR A 129 -6.90 24.58 -17.10
CA THR A 129 -7.13 23.45 -16.19
C THR A 129 -5.84 22.75 -15.75
N MET A 130 -4.79 22.75 -16.58
CA MET A 130 -3.54 22.06 -16.27
C MET A 130 -2.65 22.86 -15.32
N GLU A 131 -2.59 24.18 -15.48
CA GLU A 131 -1.86 25.08 -14.58
C GLU A 131 -2.54 25.13 -13.19
N GLU A 132 -3.86 25.18 -13.16
CA GLU A 132 -4.64 25.13 -11.92
C GLU A 132 -4.42 23.81 -11.17
N ALA A 133 -4.43 22.67 -11.87
CA ALA A 133 -4.13 21.37 -11.28
C ALA A 133 -2.72 21.30 -10.70
N ALA A 134 -1.71 21.84 -11.39
CA ALA A 134 -0.34 21.89 -10.90
C ALA A 134 -0.20 22.74 -9.63
N ASN A 135 -0.88 23.90 -9.59
CA ASN A 135 -0.91 24.75 -8.40
C ASN A 135 -1.59 24.04 -7.22
N ALA A 136 -2.73 23.37 -7.46
CA ALA A 136 -3.41 22.59 -6.44
C ALA A 136 -2.50 21.48 -5.87
N VAL A 137 -1.79 20.72 -6.71
CA VAL A 137 -0.81 19.71 -6.24
C VAL A 137 0.20 20.34 -5.26
N ARG A 138 0.71 21.53 -5.58
CA ARG A 138 1.67 22.24 -4.72
C ARG A 138 1.06 22.65 -3.38
N VAL A 139 -0.15 23.24 -3.41
CA VAL A 139 -0.88 23.66 -2.21
C VAL A 139 -1.14 22.48 -1.28
N TYR A 140 -1.65 21.36 -1.81
CA TYR A 140 -1.94 20.19 -0.97
C TYR A 140 -0.68 19.50 -0.44
N ALA A 141 0.44 19.54 -1.17
CA ALA A 141 1.73 19.05 -0.67
C ALA A 141 2.25 19.90 0.51
N GLU A 142 2.05 21.21 0.47
CA GLU A 142 2.40 22.10 1.57
C GLU A 142 1.52 21.84 2.80
N ILE A 143 0.21 21.69 2.61
CA ILE A 143 -0.72 21.32 3.69
C ILE A 143 -0.33 19.97 4.31
N ASP A 144 0.07 18.99 3.51
CA ASP A 144 0.56 17.70 4.01
C ASP A 144 1.80 17.87 4.90
N SER A 145 2.75 18.74 4.50
CA SER A 145 3.94 19.01 5.33
C SER A 145 3.58 19.60 6.70
N ILE A 146 2.64 20.55 6.75
CA ILE A 146 2.15 21.13 8.01
C ILE A 146 1.43 20.08 8.86
N LEU A 147 0.68 19.18 8.21
CA LEU A 147 0.01 18.08 8.89
C LEU A 147 1.01 17.10 9.51
N GLN A 148 2.09 16.73 8.81
CA GLN A 148 3.13 15.85 9.35
C GLN A 148 3.77 16.45 10.61
N ASP A 149 4.07 17.76 10.59
CA ASP A 149 4.59 18.48 11.75
C ASP A 149 3.64 18.42 12.95
N LEU A 150 2.33 18.59 12.71
CA LEU A 150 1.31 18.51 13.76
C LEU A 150 1.18 17.08 14.33
N LEU A 151 1.24 16.05 13.48
CA LEU A 151 1.19 14.64 13.89
C LEU A 151 2.38 14.27 14.76
N GLN A 152 3.58 14.71 14.38
CA GLN A 152 4.81 14.48 15.14
C GLN A 152 4.74 15.13 16.53
N ARG A 153 4.31 16.39 16.61
CA ARG A 153 4.13 17.11 17.89
C ARG A 153 3.06 16.46 18.76
N ALA A 154 1.99 15.95 18.16
CA ALA A 154 0.93 15.24 18.86
C ALA A 154 1.31 13.82 19.29
N GLN A 155 2.53 13.36 18.95
CA GLN A 155 3.02 11.98 19.16
C GLN A 155 2.04 10.92 18.63
N MET A 156 1.39 11.21 17.50
CA MET A 156 0.44 10.28 16.90
C MET A 156 1.19 9.25 16.07
N GLN A 157 1.01 7.96 16.37
CA GLN A 157 1.70 6.85 15.66
C GLN A 157 1.05 6.49 14.31
N ARG A 158 -0.04 7.16 13.92
CA ARG A 158 -0.75 6.90 12.67
C ARG A 158 -0.09 7.60 11.50
N ARG A 159 -0.14 6.97 10.33
CA ARG A 159 0.35 7.57 9.08
C ARG A 159 -0.83 8.26 8.41
N VAL A 160 -0.82 9.59 8.35
CA VAL A 160 -1.89 10.35 7.70
C VAL A 160 -1.29 11.20 6.60
N HIS A 161 -1.83 11.13 5.38
CA HIS A 161 -1.37 11.94 4.26
C HIS A 161 -2.54 12.58 3.52
N VAL A 162 -2.33 13.78 2.99
CA VAL A 162 -3.27 14.47 2.08
C VAL A 162 -2.66 14.52 0.68
N ARG A 163 -3.39 14.07 -0.33
CA ARG A 163 -2.95 14.16 -1.73
C ARG A 163 -4.05 14.69 -2.63
N PHE A 164 -3.64 15.45 -3.64
CA PHE A 164 -4.51 15.88 -4.73
C PHE A 164 -4.26 15.00 -5.95
N LEU A 165 -5.33 14.46 -6.53
CA LEU A 165 -5.31 13.67 -7.75
C LEU A 165 -5.71 14.55 -8.94
N PRO A 166 -4.75 15.10 -9.72
CA PRO A 166 -5.06 16.08 -10.77
C PRO A 166 -5.93 15.52 -11.89
N GLN A 167 -5.87 14.20 -12.15
CA GLN A 167 -6.71 13.53 -13.15
C GLN A 167 -8.20 13.55 -12.80
N GLN A 168 -8.53 13.55 -11.50
CA GLN A 168 -9.90 13.50 -10.99
C GLN A 168 -10.33 14.83 -10.37
N MET A 169 -9.43 15.82 -10.30
CA MET A 169 -9.62 17.07 -9.57
C MET A 169 -10.13 16.85 -8.13
N GLN A 170 -9.63 15.81 -7.47
CA GLN A 170 -10.13 15.36 -6.16
C GLN A 170 -9.02 15.30 -5.12
N VAL A 171 -9.36 15.66 -3.89
CA VAL A 171 -8.51 15.48 -2.71
C VAL A 171 -8.81 14.12 -2.08
N VAL A 172 -7.77 13.37 -1.76
CA VAL A 172 -7.86 12.07 -1.07
C VAL A 172 -7.03 12.13 0.20
N PHE A 173 -7.66 11.72 1.30
CA PHE A 173 -7.05 11.60 2.61
C PHE A 173 -6.68 10.14 2.86
N TYR A 174 -5.41 9.85 3.07
CA TYR A 174 -4.93 8.53 3.44
C TYR A 174 -4.74 8.49 4.95
N VAL A 175 -5.40 7.55 5.64
CA VAL A 175 -5.19 7.26 7.06
C VAL A 175 -4.79 5.79 7.17
N ASP A 176 -3.55 5.55 7.57
CA ASP A 176 -2.88 4.26 7.57
C ASP A 176 -2.93 3.58 6.19
N SER A 177 -3.84 2.63 5.97
CA SER A 177 -4.02 1.93 4.69
C SER A 177 -5.37 2.20 4.03
N GLN A 178 -6.14 3.15 4.56
CA GLN A 178 -7.47 3.50 4.04
C GLN A 178 -7.46 4.88 3.39
N ALA A 179 -8.17 5.00 2.26
CA ALA A 179 -8.35 6.24 1.52
C ALA A 179 -9.78 6.77 1.71
N TYR A 180 -9.91 8.06 1.96
CA TYR A 180 -11.17 8.76 2.14
C TYR A 180 -11.24 9.95 1.18
N THR A 181 -12.39 10.15 0.55
CA THR A 181 -12.60 11.24 -0.41
C THR A 181 -13.19 12.49 0.23
N ALA A 182 -13.73 12.36 1.45
CA ALA A 182 -14.25 13.46 2.23
C ALA A 182 -13.71 13.40 3.66
N LEU A 183 -13.49 14.57 4.26
CA LEU A 183 -12.96 14.70 5.62
C LEU A 183 -13.91 14.05 6.64
N GLU A 184 -15.21 14.09 6.40
CA GLU A 184 -16.27 13.55 7.26
C GLU A 184 -16.25 12.03 7.34
N GLN A 185 -15.72 11.35 6.31
CA GLN A 185 -15.63 9.89 6.26
C GLN A 185 -14.53 9.34 7.18
N ILE A 186 -13.60 10.19 7.63
CA ILE A 186 -12.52 9.77 8.52
C ILE A 186 -13.11 9.50 9.93
N PRO A 187 -13.05 8.24 10.43
CA PRO A 187 -13.71 7.87 11.68
C PRO A 187 -13.08 8.57 12.90
N ASP A 188 -11.76 8.76 12.86
CA ASP A 188 -11.01 9.38 13.96
C ASP A 188 -11.24 10.90 14.02
N LYS A 189 -11.94 11.35 15.07
CA LYS A 189 -12.20 12.76 15.35
C LYS A 189 -10.91 13.58 15.53
N ARG A 190 -9.88 13.00 16.15
CA ARG A 190 -8.61 13.69 16.41
C ARG A 190 -7.86 13.92 15.11
N VAL A 191 -7.82 12.94 14.20
CA VAL A 191 -7.24 13.10 12.86
C VAL A 191 -7.94 14.21 12.09
N ARG A 192 -9.29 14.23 12.10
CA ARG A 192 -10.06 15.30 11.45
C ARG A 192 -9.72 16.69 12.00
N LEU A 193 -9.56 16.82 13.30
CA LEU A 193 -9.17 18.09 13.93
C LEU A 193 -7.77 18.54 13.52
N LEU A 194 -6.81 17.62 13.44
CA LEU A 194 -5.45 17.93 13.00
C LEU A 194 -5.40 18.38 11.53
N ILE A 195 -6.17 17.72 10.65
CA ILE A 195 -6.28 18.14 9.23
C ILE A 195 -6.86 19.56 9.13
N ARG A 196 -7.94 19.85 9.89
CA ARG A 196 -8.53 21.20 9.92
C ARG A 196 -7.53 22.24 10.42
N GLU A 197 -6.76 21.91 11.45
CA GLU A 197 -5.75 22.83 11.97
C GLU A 197 -4.59 23.05 11.00
N ALA A 198 -4.18 22.02 10.25
CA ALA A 198 -3.17 22.15 9.19
C ALA A 198 -3.63 23.15 8.12
N VAL A 199 -4.87 23.02 7.64
CA VAL A 199 -5.47 23.95 6.67
C VAL A 199 -5.51 25.38 7.21
N ARG A 200 -6.04 25.59 8.43
CA ARG A 200 -6.07 26.93 9.05
C ARG A 200 -4.69 27.55 9.25
N ARG A 201 -3.66 26.73 9.43
CA ARG A 201 -2.30 27.22 9.59
C ARG A 201 -1.70 27.64 8.26
N TRP A 202 -1.95 26.88 7.19
CA TRP A 202 -1.60 27.25 5.83
C TRP A 202 -2.31 28.55 5.37
N GLU A 203 -3.60 28.69 5.70
CA GLU A 203 -4.39 29.91 5.41
C GLU A 203 -3.85 31.16 6.14
N ARG A 204 -3.14 30.99 7.25
CA ARG A 204 -2.54 32.12 7.99
C ARG A 204 -1.17 32.53 7.45
N SER A 205 -0.51 31.66 6.70
CA SER A 205 0.82 31.94 6.13
C SER A 205 0.75 32.51 4.71
N HIS A 206 -0.44 32.66 4.14
CA HIS A 206 -0.73 33.17 2.81
C HIS A 206 -1.76 34.30 2.89
#